data_AF-A0A0L8HNL9-F1
#
_entry.id   AF-A0A0L8HNL9-F1
#
_cell.length_a   1.000
_cell.length_b   1.000
_cell.length_c   1.000
_cell.angle_alpha   90.00
_cell.angle_beta   90.00
_cell.angle_gamma   90.00
#
_symmetry.space_group_name_H-M   'P 1'
#
loop_
_entity.id
_entity.type
_entity.pdbx_description
1 polymer ?
#
loop_
_entity_poly.entity_id
_entity_poly.type
_entity_poly.pdbx_seq_one_letter_code
_entity_poly.pdbx_strand_id
1 'polypeptide(L)' 'MSAVAILTCTPNSHPFLARHITLHEPVKVGRSVARARPSPSNGTFDCKVLSRNHAILWYKNGKVS' A
#
# COMPACT_ATOMS: atom_id res chain seq x y z
N MET A 1 3.60 -9.34 17.26
CA MET A 1 2.67 -9.85 16.22
C MET A 1 2.88 -9.03 14.97
N SER A 2 3.01 -9.69 13.83
CA SER A 2 3.01 -9.05 12.50
C SER A 2 1.78 -9.52 11.72
N ALA A 3 1.31 -8.69 10.81
CA ALA A 3 0.23 -9.01 9.90
C ALA A 3 0.69 -8.79 8.45
N VAL A 4 0.02 -9.45 7.51
CA VAL A 4 0.21 -9.19 6.07
C VAL A 4 -1.08 -8.60 5.54
N ALA A 5 -1.00 -7.39 4.99
CA ALA A 5 -2.10 -6.80 4.25
C ALA A 5 -2.05 -7.26 2.79
N ILE A 6 -3.15 -7.83 2.33
CA ILE A 6 -3.33 -8.24 0.94
C ILE A 6 -4.23 -7.21 0.25
N LEU A 7 -3.68 -6.45 -0.70
CA LEU A 7 -4.44 -5.48 -1.49
C LEU A 7 -4.70 -6.06 -2.88
N THR A 8 -5.98 -6.23 -3.22
CA THR A 8 -6.43 -6.78 -4.52
C THR A 8 -7.07 -5.69 -5.37
N CYS A 9 -6.74 -5.65 -6.65
CA CYS A 9 -7.36 -4.74 -7.60
C CYS A 9 -8.82 -5.17 -7.86
N THR A 10 -9.75 -4.22 -7.75
CA THR A 10 -11.17 -4.43 -8.08
C THR A 10 -11.46 -3.91 -9.50
N PRO A 11 -12.58 -4.32 -10.14
CA PRO A 11 -12.93 -3.87 -11.49
C PRO A 11 -13.00 -2.35 -11.68
N ASN A 12 -13.33 -1.60 -10.62
CA ASN A 12 -13.46 -0.14 -10.67
C ASN A 12 -12.19 0.61 -10.25
N SER A 13 -11.08 -0.11 -9.99
CA SER A 13 -9.81 0.49 -9.59
C SER A 13 -8.95 0.86 -10.80
N HIS A 14 -8.05 1.83 -10.62
CA HIS A 14 -6.93 1.98 -11.54
C HIS A 14 -6.06 0.70 -11.48
N PRO A 15 -5.66 0.08 -12.61
CA PRO A 15 -5.00 -1.22 -12.60
C PRO A 15 -3.72 -1.27 -11.73
N PHE A 16 -3.61 -2.30 -10.89
CA PHE A 16 -2.37 -2.61 -10.17
C PHE A 16 -2.25 -4.12 -9.89
N LEU A 17 -1.03 -4.65 -9.85
CA LEU A 17 -0.78 -6.01 -9.38
C LEU A 17 -1.03 -6.13 -7.88
N ALA A 18 -1.60 -7.26 -7.45
CA ALA A 18 -1.88 -7.53 -6.03
C ALA A 18 -0.65 -7.29 -5.13
N ARG A 19 -0.90 -6.80 -3.92
CA ARG A 19 0.16 -6.43 -2.96
C ARG A 19 0.08 -7.27 -1.70
N HIS A 20 1.22 -7.75 -1.24
CA HIS A 20 1.39 -8.51 -0.01
C HIS A 20 2.36 -7.71 0.87
N ILE A 21 1.81 -6.86 1.73
CA ILE A 21 2.57 -5.87 2.49
C ILE A 21 2.68 -6.35 3.93
N THR A 22 3.92 -6.61 4.38
CA THR A 22 4.16 -6.99 5.77
C THR A 22 4.09 -5.76 6.68
N LEU A 23 3.20 -5.78 7.66
CA LEU A 23 2.96 -4.70 8.61
C LEU A 23 3.71 -4.96 9.93
N HIS A 24 5.04 -4.92 9.88
CA HIS A 24 5.88 -4.85 11.09
C HIS A 24 5.90 -3.43 11.66
N GLU A 25 5.85 -2.44 10.77
CA GLU A 25 5.80 -1.02 11.06
C GLU A 25 4.75 -0.34 10.15
N PRO A 26 4.31 0.88 10.46
CA PRO A 26 3.40 1.60 9.59
C PRO A 26 3.97 1.80 8.18
N VAL A 27 3.23 1.38 7.16
CA VAL A 27 3.64 1.45 5.75
C VAL A 27 2.93 2.62 5.06
N LYS A 28 3.70 3.43 4.33
CA LYS A 28 3.13 4.52 3.53
C LYS A 28 2.39 3.98 2.31
N VAL A 29 1.22 4.55 2.07
CA VAL A 29 0.45 4.37 0.83
C VAL A 29 0.49 5.67 0.04
N GLY A 30 0.86 5.60 -1.24
CA GLY A 30 0.97 6.80 -2.05
C GLY A 30 1.40 6.58 -3.49
N ARG A 31 1.59 7.69 -4.20
CA ARG A 31 1.94 7.71 -5.62
C ARG A 31 3.44 7.47 -5.86
N SER A 32 3.74 6.73 -6.93
CA SER A 32 5.09 6.51 -7.48
C SER A 32 5.84 7.83 -7.71
N VAL A 33 7.11 7.85 -7.33
CA VAL A 33 8.08 8.93 -7.58
C VAL A 33 9.45 8.34 -7.91
N ALA A 34 10.42 9.17 -8.34
CA ALA A 34 11.74 8.70 -8.76
C ALA A 34 12.43 7.77 -7.74
N ARG A 35 12.24 8.03 -6.43
CA ARG A 35 12.85 7.28 -5.33
C ARG A 35 11.96 6.19 -4.72
N ALA A 36 10.70 6.07 -5.15
CA ALA A 36 9.75 5.08 -4.63
C ALA A 36 8.90 4.56 -5.78
N ARG A 37 9.21 3.32 -6.22
CA ARG A 37 8.52 2.65 -7.31
C ARG A 37 7.54 1.60 -6.77
N PRO A 38 6.46 1.29 -7.51
CA PRO A 38 5.55 0.20 -7.14
C PRO A 38 6.30 -1.13 -7.05
N SER A 39 6.02 -1.90 -5.99
CA SER A 39 6.52 -3.26 -5.78
C SER A 39 5.42 -4.14 -5.19
N PRO A 40 5.37 -5.45 -5.46
CA PRO A 40 4.43 -6.38 -4.84
C PRO A 40 4.37 -6.29 -3.31
N SER A 41 5.41 -5.80 -2.64
CA SER A 41 5.51 -5.72 -1.17
C SER A 41 5.33 -4.32 -0.58
N ASN A 42 4.92 -3.31 -1.36
CA ASN A 42 4.75 -1.94 -0.85
C ASN A 42 3.41 -1.27 -1.21
N GLY A 43 3.10 -0.19 -0.50
CA GLY A 43 1.93 0.66 -0.74
C GLY A 43 2.12 1.74 -1.82
N THR A 44 3.08 1.58 -2.74
CA THR A 44 3.31 2.56 -3.81
C THR A 44 2.58 2.17 -5.09
N PHE A 45 1.84 3.11 -5.66
CA PHE A 45 0.99 2.92 -6.85
C PHE A 45 1.32 3.94 -7.93
N ASP A 46 1.28 3.53 -9.20
CA ASP A 46 1.36 4.46 -10.32
C ASP A 46 -0.04 4.99 -10.66
N CYS A 47 -0.59 5.81 -9.78
CA CYS A 47 -1.96 6.31 -9.90
C CYS A 47 -1.99 7.82 -9.68
N LYS A 48 -2.34 8.59 -10.73
CA LYS A 48 -2.21 10.06 -10.74
C LYS A 48 -3.09 10.77 -9.71
N VAL A 49 -4.25 10.21 -9.38
CA VAL A 49 -5.19 10.81 -8.41
C VAL A 49 -4.72 10.67 -6.95
N LEU A 50 -3.75 9.80 -6.66
CA LEU A 50 -3.18 9.67 -5.33
C LEU A 50 -2.17 10.79 -5.03
N SER A 51 -2.16 11.24 -3.78
CA SER A 51 -1.09 12.06 -3.23
C SER A 51 0.21 11.24 -3.07
N ARG A 52 1.36 11.92 -2.98
CA ARG A 52 2.65 11.24 -2.73
C ARG A 52 2.68 10.57 -1.35
N ASN A 53 2.10 11.22 -0.34
CA ASN A 53 1.86 10.68 0.99
C ASN A 53 0.33 10.65 1.20
N HIS A 54 -0.34 9.62 0.69
CA HIS A 54 -1.80 9.60 0.66
C HIS A 54 -2.40 9.06 1.95
N ALA A 55 -1.85 7.95 2.46
CA ALA A 55 -2.29 7.33 3.71
C ALA A 55 -1.13 6.57 4.37
N ILE A 56 -1.40 6.02 5.55
CA ILE A 56 -0.51 5.12 6.28
C ILE A 56 -1.33 3.90 6.69
N LEU A 57 -0.86 2.72 6.29
CA LEU A 57 -1.44 1.44 6.66
C LEU A 57 -0.66 0.83 7.83
N TRP A 58 -1.32 0.40 8.90
CA TRP A 58 -0.65 -0.19 10.05
C TRP A 58 -1.46 -1.30 10.71
N TYR A 59 -0.76 -2.14 11.47
CA TYR A 59 -1.35 -3.16 12.31
C TYR A 59 -0.78 -3.07 13.73
N LYS A 60 -1.64 -2.93 14.73
CA LYS A 60 -1.24 -2.89 16.14
C LYS A 60 -2.35 -3.42 17.04
N ASN A 61 -2.01 -4.34 17.94
CA ASN A 61 -2.91 -4.92 18.94
C ASN A 61 -4.23 -5.45 18.34
N GLY A 62 -4.15 -6.18 17.21
CA GLY A 62 -5.33 -6.72 16.53
C GLY A 62 -6.12 -5.72 15.68
N LYS A 63 -5.75 -4.43 15.70
CA LYS A 63 -6.40 -3.39 14.90
C LYS A 63 -5.61 -3.12 13.62
N VAL A 64 -6.33 -2.86 12.53
CA VAL A 64 -5.79 -2.42 11.23
C VAL A 64 -6.45 -1.10 10.84
N SER A 65 -5.69 -0.17 10.27
CA SER A 65 -6.18 1.11 9.73
C SER A 65 -5.25 1.63 8.64
#